data_AF-A0A7K0D220-F1
#
_entry.id   AF-A0A7K0D220-F1
#
_cell.length_a   1.000
_cell.length_b   1.000
_cell.length_c   1.000
_cell.angle_alpha   90.00
_cell.angle_beta   90.00
_cell.angle_gamma   90.00
#
_symmetry.space_group_name_H-M   'P 1'
#
loop_
_entity.id
_entity.type
_entity.pdbx_description
1 polymer ?
#
loop_
_entity_poly.entity_id
_entity_poly.type
_entity_poly.pdbx_seq_one_letter_code
_entity_poly.pdbx_strand_id
1 'polypeptide(L)'
;MTKLSEYTGIDVATLTSWKLAVGYPFLTTLLQDRKLALGAYDGRVTAIDSGIAGEVDPAAGGNDPTMAAVSGVYTAMWNSYLNEQLKFTSNSEYTDLNTKVFEGWDFTHTDPTGAKQTGPLNTSADLAALMAINVDLRVLSANGFYDFVTPCYRTVLDLQQMPLENADVRKNLTIRFYPSGHMVYLDGDSRTALKKDMAELYDAATHDTEAVSRILTLQQSKG
;
A
#
# COMPACT_ATOMS: atom_id res chain seq x y z
N MET A 1 -19.67 -20.24 7.43
CA MET A 1 -19.35 -19.87 8.82
C MET A 1 -18.11 -20.63 9.31
N THR A 2 -18.18 -21.95 9.48
CA THR A 2 -17.04 -22.80 9.94
C THR A 2 -15.76 -22.62 9.14
N LYS A 3 -15.84 -22.63 7.81
CA LYS A 3 -14.68 -22.43 6.93
C LYS A 3 -14.00 -21.06 7.10
N LEU A 4 -14.76 -20.00 7.38
CA LEU A 4 -14.17 -18.68 7.62
C LEU A 4 -13.48 -18.65 8.98
N SER A 5 -14.06 -19.29 9.99
CA SER A 5 -13.45 -19.47 11.31
C SER A 5 -12.12 -20.21 11.23
N GLU A 6 -12.04 -21.26 10.41
CA GLU A 6 -10.78 -21.99 10.15
C GLU A 6 -9.72 -21.12 9.46
N TYR A 7 -10.12 -20.24 8.53
CA TYR A 7 -9.18 -19.37 7.83
C TYR A 7 -8.70 -18.17 8.64
N THR A 8 -9.58 -17.58 9.45
CA THR A 8 -9.25 -16.37 10.22
C THR A 8 -8.74 -16.71 11.61
N GLY A 9 -9.05 -17.88 12.15
CA GLY A 9 -8.80 -18.21 13.56
C GLY A 9 -9.79 -17.56 14.53
N ILE A 10 -10.78 -16.81 14.04
CA ILE A 10 -11.84 -16.18 14.85
C ILE A 10 -12.98 -17.17 15.03
N ASP A 11 -13.52 -17.29 16.25
CA ASP A 11 -14.60 -18.23 16.54
C ASP A 11 -15.92 -17.88 15.81
N VAL A 12 -16.76 -18.89 15.63
CA VAL A 12 -18.03 -18.79 14.91
C VAL A 12 -18.99 -17.77 15.54
N ALA A 13 -19.04 -17.66 16.87
CA ALA A 13 -19.97 -16.75 17.53
C ALA A 13 -19.55 -15.29 17.28
N THR A 14 -18.26 -15.00 17.38
CA THR A 14 -17.70 -13.68 17.06
C THR A 14 -17.93 -13.31 15.60
N LEU A 15 -17.59 -14.19 14.65
CA LEU A 15 -17.84 -13.96 13.21
C LEU A 15 -19.33 -13.76 12.88
N THR A 16 -20.22 -14.43 13.60
CA THR A 16 -21.67 -14.24 13.46
C THR A 16 -22.08 -12.85 13.92
N SER A 17 -21.55 -12.39 15.06
CA SER A 17 -21.82 -11.05 15.57
C SER A 17 -21.36 -9.95 14.59
N TRP A 18 -20.24 -10.17 13.90
CA TRP A 18 -19.71 -9.30 12.85
C TRP A 18 -20.44 -9.43 11.50
N LYS A 19 -21.45 -10.29 11.39
CA LYS A 19 -22.13 -10.58 10.12
C LYS A 19 -21.14 -10.96 9.00
N LEU A 20 -20.07 -11.67 9.35
CA LEU A 20 -18.95 -12.06 8.48
C LEU A 20 -18.07 -10.90 7.95
N ALA A 21 -18.27 -9.66 8.41
CA ALA A 21 -17.44 -8.53 8.02
C ALA A 21 -16.15 -8.51 8.86
N VAL A 22 -15.11 -9.17 8.35
CA VAL A 22 -13.77 -9.16 8.96
C VAL A 22 -13.09 -7.84 8.60
N GLY A 23 -12.99 -6.94 9.58
CA GLY A 23 -12.33 -5.65 9.45
C GLY A 23 -11.30 -5.43 10.56
N TYR A 24 -11.01 -4.17 10.89
CA TYR A 24 -10.04 -3.81 11.93
C TYR A 24 -10.19 -4.54 13.29
N PRO A 25 -11.40 -4.89 13.78
CA PRO A 25 -11.54 -5.69 15.00
C PRO A 25 -10.81 -7.05 14.97
N PHE A 26 -10.50 -7.57 13.78
CA PHE A 26 -9.67 -8.77 13.62
C PHE A 26 -8.31 -8.64 14.31
N LEU A 27 -7.67 -7.47 14.20
CA LEU A 27 -6.30 -7.23 14.66
C LEU A 27 -6.17 -7.32 16.19
N THR A 28 -7.22 -6.98 16.93
CA THR A 28 -7.26 -7.05 18.39
C THR A 28 -7.90 -8.36 18.89
N THR A 29 -8.77 -8.98 18.09
CA THR A 29 -9.49 -10.20 18.50
C THR A 29 -8.65 -11.46 18.33
N LEU A 30 -7.85 -11.58 17.27
CA LEU A 30 -7.17 -12.83 16.93
C LEU A 30 -6.28 -13.37 18.06
N LEU A 31 -5.60 -12.47 18.78
CA LEU A 31 -4.65 -12.78 19.85
C LEU A 31 -5.12 -12.30 21.22
N GLN A 32 -6.42 -12.07 21.38
CA GLN A 32 -6.99 -11.51 22.60
C GLN A 32 -6.79 -12.42 23.81
N ASP A 33 -6.82 -13.74 23.61
CA ASP A 33 -6.54 -14.76 24.64
C ASP A 33 -5.13 -14.60 25.24
N ARG A 34 -4.20 -14.08 24.43
CA ARG A 34 -2.82 -13.75 24.81
C ARG A 34 -2.63 -12.29 25.22
N LYS A 35 -3.69 -11.48 25.21
CA LYS A 35 -3.65 -10.02 25.48
C LYS A 35 -2.69 -9.28 24.53
N LEU A 36 -2.66 -9.69 23.26
CA LEU A 36 -1.85 -9.07 22.22
C LEU A 36 -2.73 -8.52 21.11
N ALA A 37 -2.26 -7.44 20.48
CA ALA A 37 -2.81 -6.90 19.24
C ALA A 37 -1.80 -7.07 18.10
N LEU A 38 -2.30 -7.27 16.89
CA LEU A 38 -1.53 -7.30 15.65
C LEU A 38 -1.34 -5.90 15.06
N GLY A 39 -0.22 -5.68 14.37
CA GLY A 39 -0.02 -4.52 13.50
C GLY A 39 -0.87 -4.59 12.23
N ALA A 40 -1.57 -3.52 11.90
CA ALA A 40 -2.23 -3.30 10.62
C ALA A 40 -1.21 -3.17 9.48
N TYR A 41 -0.10 -2.47 9.73
CA TYR A 41 0.95 -2.28 8.73
C TYR A 41 1.83 -3.52 8.56
N ASP A 42 1.93 -4.41 9.56
CA ASP A 42 2.59 -5.70 9.42
C ASP A 42 2.04 -6.67 10.46
N GLY A 43 1.21 -7.62 10.03
CA GLY A 43 0.56 -8.61 10.91
C GLY A 43 1.52 -9.55 11.64
N ARG A 44 2.83 -9.50 11.37
CA ARG A 44 3.86 -10.23 12.13
C ARG A 44 4.29 -9.48 13.40
N VAL A 45 4.04 -8.17 13.48
CA VAL A 45 4.37 -7.34 14.63
C VAL A 45 3.22 -7.36 15.64
N THR A 46 3.55 -7.52 16.91
CA THR A 46 2.58 -7.57 18.00
C THR A 46 2.95 -6.61 19.12
N ALA A 47 1.96 -6.06 19.81
CA ALA A 47 2.14 -5.32 21.05
C ALA A 47 1.14 -5.79 22.11
N ILE A 48 1.37 -5.39 23.37
CA ILE A 48 0.39 -5.60 24.44
C ILE A 48 -0.89 -4.86 24.06
N ASP A 49 -2.00 -5.60 23.99
CA ASP A 49 -3.31 -4.98 23.86
C ASP A 49 -3.64 -4.29 25.18
N SER A 50 -3.64 -2.96 25.14
CA SER A 50 -3.85 -2.14 26.32
C SER A 50 -5.33 -2.13 26.76
N GLY A 51 -6.25 -2.54 25.88
CA GLY A 51 -7.70 -2.48 26.12
C GLY A 51 -8.20 -1.06 26.46
N ILE A 52 -7.40 -0.02 26.17
CA ILE A 52 -7.68 1.37 26.56
C ILE A 52 -8.95 1.89 25.88
N ALA A 53 -9.32 1.34 24.71
CA ALA A 53 -10.62 1.53 24.09
C ALA A 53 -11.04 0.28 23.30
N GLY A 54 -12.35 0.10 23.08
CA GLY A 54 -12.88 -1.00 22.27
C GLY A 54 -12.54 -0.91 20.78
N GLU A 55 -12.19 0.28 20.31
CA GLU A 55 -11.66 0.55 18.97
C GLU A 55 -10.64 1.68 19.10
N VAL A 56 -9.45 1.45 18.55
CA VAL A 56 -8.40 2.45 18.51
C VAL A 56 -8.00 2.65 17.06
N ASP A 57 -8.16 3.88 16.57
CA ASP A 57 -7.83 4.22 15.19
C ASP A 57 -6.32 3.96 14.94
N PRO A 58 -5.95 3.02 14.04
CA PRO A 58 -4.56 2.80 13.65
C PRO A 58 -3.93 4.03 12.98
N ALA A 59 -4.74 4.92 12.38
CA ALA A 59 -4.28 6.18 11.81
C ALA A 59 -3.92 7.23 12.87
N ALA A 60 -4.21 6.98 14.16
CA ALA A 60 -3.78 7.84 15.27
C ALA A 60 -2.27 7.73 15.59
N GLY A 61 -1.47 7.09 14.72
CA GLY A 61 -0.01 7.22 14.65
C GLY A 61 0.81 6.49 15.71
N GLY A 62 0.22 6.11 16.84
CA GLY A 62 0.92 5.44 17.95
C GLY A 62 0.27 4.17 18.49
N ASN A 63 -0.93 3.82 18.01
CA ASN A 63 -1.70 2.71 18.55
C ASN A 63 -1.53 1.41 17.77
N ASP A 64 -1.03 1.51 16.52
CA ASP A 64 -0.68 0.36 15.71
C ASP A 64 0.67 -0.22 16.18
N PRO A 65 0.76 -1.53 16.51
CA PRO A 65 2.02 -2.17 16.92
C PRO A 65 3.19 -1.96 15.97
N THR A 66 2.96 -1.98 14.65
CA THR A 66 4.01 -1.80 13.65
C THR A 66 4.50 -0.37 13.63
N MET A 67 3.59 0.62 13.62
CA MET A 67 3.97 2.03 13.64
C MET A 67 4.68 2.40 14.95
N ALA A 68 4.18 1.94 16.10
CA ALA A 68 4.83 2.16 17.40
C ALA A 68 6.28 1.64 17.42
N ALA A 69 6.58 0.54 16.70
CA ALA A 69 7.92 -0.03 16.61
C ALA A 69 8.88 0.79 15.72
N VAL A 70 8.38 1.56 14.73
CA VAL A 70 9.24 2.20 13.72
C VAL A 70 9.23 3.72 13.74
N SER A 71 8.13 4.38 14.13
CA SER A 71 7.97 5.84 14.02
C SER A 71 9.04 6.62 14.78
N GLY A 72 9.41 6.18 15.99
CA GLY A 72 10.43 6.85 16.79
C GLY A 72 11.80 6.89 16.12
N VAL A 73 12.21 5.77 15.50
CA VAL A 73 13.49 5.67 14.78
C VAL A 73 13.45 6.54 13.52
N TYR A 74 12.36 6.51 12.76
CA TYR A 74 12.23 7.36 11.57
C TYR A 74 12.28 8.85 11.88
N THR A 75 11.52 9.30 12.89
CA THR A 75 11.53 10.70 13.30
C THR A 75 12.90 11.16 13.74
N ALA A 76 13.62 10.35 14.53
CA ALA A 76 14.99 10.67 14.96
C ALA A 76 15.97 10.73 13.78
N MET A 77 15.96 9.71 12.90
CA MET A 77 16.84 9.65 11.74
C MET A 77 16.58 10.78 10.74
N TRP A 78 15.32 11.11 10.49
CA TRP A 78 14.96 12.21 9.60
C TRP A 78 15.43 13.56 10.12
N ASN A 79 15.23 13.82 11.43
CA ASN A 79 15.74 15.05 12.04
C ASN A 79 17.27 15.16 11.97
N SER A 80 17.99 14.06 12.22
CA SER A 80 19.45 14.05 12.05
C SER A 80 19.85 14.29 10.59
N TYR A 81 19.21 13.61 9.63
CA TYR A 81 19.49 13.79 8.20
C TYR A 81 19.26 15.23 7.72
N LEU A 82 18.14 15.85 8.10
CA LEU A 82 17.83 17.24 7.76
C LEU A 82 18.87 18.21 8.31
N ASN A 83 19.17 18.13 9.61
CA ASN A 83 20.05 19.08 10.28
C ASN A 83 21.52 18.86 9.93
N GLU A 84 21.97 17.61 9.84
CA GLU A 84 23.38 17.28 9.75
C GLU A 84 23.87 17.10 8.31
N GLN A 85 23.04 16.54 7.43
CA GLN A 85 23.46 16.25 6.05
C GLN A 85 22.91 17.28 5.07
N LEU A 86 21.60 17.52 5.08
CA LEU A 86 20.98 18.49 4.18
C LEU A 86 21.18 19.95 4.62
N LYS A 87 21.56 20.18 5.88
CA LYS A 87 21.71 21.51 6.49
C LYS A 87 20.44 22.35 6.35
N PHE A 88 19.28 21.70 6.43
CA PHE A 88 17.99 22.34 6.34
C PHE A 88 17.44 22.63 7.74
N THR A 89 17.04 23.87 7.97
CA THR A 89 16.41 24.33 9.22
C THR A 89 15.07 24.98 8.92
N SER A 90 14.06 24.70 9.73
CA SER A 90 12.74 25.34 9.69
C SER A 90 12.31 25.76 11.10
N ASN A 91 11.47 26.79 11.19
CA ASN A 91 10.79 27.14 12.44
C ASN A 91 9.56 26.27 12.70
N SER A 92 9.13 25.47 11.71
CA SER A 92 8.03 24.51 11.86
C SER A 92 8.55 23.19 12.45
N GLU A 93 7.75 22.60 13.33
CA GLU A 93 7.98 21.23 13.78
C GLU A 93 7.79 20.25 12.62
N TYR A 94 8.58 19.17 12.61
CA TYR A 94 8.35 18.06 11.71
C TYR A 94 7.19 17.20 12.23
N THR A 95 6.24 16.89 11.35
CA THR A 95 5.12 15.99 11.63
C THR A 95 5.15 14.89 10.58
N ASP A 96 5.34 13.65 11.00
CA ASP A 96 5.42 12.46 10.14
C ASP A 96 4.07 12.13 9.49
N LEU A 97 2.97 12.25 10.25
CA LEU A 97 1.60 12.09 9.77
C LEU A 97 0.70 13.23 10.29
N ASN A 98 0.16 14.03 9.38
CA ASN A 98 -0.64 15.20 9.74
C ASN A 98 -2.14 14.96 9.49
N THR A 99 -2.88 14.65 10.55
CA THR A 99 -4.33 14.38 10.49
C THR A 99 -5.12 15.57 9.94
N LYS A 100 -4.74 16.81 10.24
CA LYS A 100 -5.45 17.99 9.73
C LYS A 100 -5.33 18.12 8.21
N VAL A 101 -4.15 17.80 7.66
CA VAL A 101 -3.96 17.77 6.21
C VAL A 101 -4.80 16.66 5.59
N PHE A 102 -4.85 15.49 6.23
CA PHE A 102 -5.69 14.38 5.77
C PHE A 102 -7.19 14.72 5.77
N GLU A 103 -7.69 15.31 6.86
CA GLU A 103 -9.10 15.74 7.00
C GLU A 103 -9.49 16.82 5.98
N GLY A 104 -8.55 17.70 5.62
CA GLY A 104 -8.73 18.75 4.63
C GLY A 104 -8.43 18.33 3.19
N TRP A 105 -8.06 17.06 2.95
CA TRP A 105 -7.66 16.60 1.62
C TRP A 105 -8.89 16.48 0.70
N ASP A 106 -8.80 17.05 -0.49
CA ASP A 106 -9.82 16.90 -1.51
C ASP A 106 -9.70 15.53 -2.20
N PHE A 107 -10.57 14.61 -1.82
CA PHE A 107 -10.69 13.29 -2.41
C PHE A 107 -11.67 13.25 -3.59
N THR A 108 -11.99 14.38 -4.23
CA THR A 108 -12.79 14.37 -5.45
C THR A 108 -11.92 13.99 -6.66
N HIS A 109 -12.44 13.11 -7.52
CA HIS A 109 -11.78 12.72 -8.77
C HIS A 109 -12.81 12.48 -9.87
N THR A 110 -12.45 12.75 -11.11
CA THR A 110 -13.23 12.31 -12.27
C THR A 110 -12.33 11.44 -13.13
N ASP A 111 -12.66 10.16 -13.23
CA ASP A 111 -11.85 9.21 -13.97
C ASP A 111 -12.01 9.37 -15.50
N PRO A 112 -11.23 8.65 -16.33
CA PRO A 112 -11.30 8.77 -17.79
C PRO A 112 -12.64 8.34 -18.41
N THR A 113 -13.51 7.66 -17.66
CA THR A 113 -14.88 7.34 -18.10
C THR A 113 -15.86 8.48 -17.86
N GLY A 114 -15.42 9.52 -17.13
CA GLY A 114 -16.25 10.64 -16.69
C GLY A 114 -16.98 10.37 -15.37
N ALA A 115 -16.74 9.22 -14.73
CA ALA A 115 -17.35 8.90 -13.44
C ALA A 115 -16.72 9.75 -12.33
N LYS A 116 -17.57 10.41 -11.56
CA LYS A 116 -17.16 11.23 -10.41
C LYS A 116 -17.07 10.36 -9.17
N GLN A 117 -15.95 10.45 -8.47
CA GLN A 117 -15.66 9.72 -7.24
C GLN A 117 -15.41 10.72 -6.10
N THR A 118 -15.79 10.32 -4.88
CA THR A 118 -15.45 11.01 -3.63
C THR A 118 -15.04 9.99 -2.58
N GLY A 119 -14.06 10.33 -1.74
CA GLY A 119 -13.54 9.43 -0.71
C GLY A 119 -12.44 8.50 -1.24
N PRO A 120 -12.30 7.25 -0.74
CA PRO A 120 -11.28 6.33 -1.22
C PRO A 120 -11.37 6.14 -2.73
N LEU A 121 -10.37 6.64 -3.44
CA LEU A 121 -10.37 6.70 -4.90
C LEU A 121 -9.99 5.35 -5.49
N ASN A 122 -10.72 4.90 -6.51
CA ASN A 122 -10.30 3.82 -7.38
C ASN A 122 -9.71 4.40 -8.67
N THR A 123 -8.40 4.29 -8.80
CA THR A 123 -7.63 4.81 -9.94
C THR A 123 -7.24 3.72 -10.95
N SER A 124 -7.86 2.53 -10.88
CA SER A 124 -7.62 1.47 -11.86
C SER A 124 -8.00 1.90 -13.28
N ALA A 125 -9.10 2.64 -13.45
CA ALA A 125 -9.48 3.19 -14.76
C ALA A 125 -8.46 4.20 -15.31
N ASP A 126 -7.87 5.03 -14.46
CA ASP A 126 -6.77 5.94 -14.83
C ASP A 126 -5.55 5.15 -15.31
N LEU A 127 -5.16 4.11 -14.57
CA LEU A 127 -4.06 3.24 -14.96
C LEU A 127 -4.34 2.55 -16.30
N ALA A 128 -5.57 2.07 -16.52
CA ALA A 128 -5.99 1.46 -17.78
C ALA A 128 -5.80 2.41 -18.96
N ALA A 129 -6.30 3.64 -18.80
CA ALA A 129 -6.22 4.67 -19.83
C ALA A 129 -4.75 5.05 -20.11
N LEU A 130 -3.94 5.20 -19.06
CA LEU A 130 -2.52 5.52 -19.21
C LEU A 130 -1.76 4.41 -19.94
N MET A 131 -1.98 3.15 -19.58
CA MET A 131 -1.38 1.99 -20.26
C MET A 131 -1.86 1.88 -21.72
N ALA A 132 -3.13 2.22 -22.01
CA ALA A 132 -3.64 2.23 -23.38
C ALA A 132 -3.01 3.35 -24.25
N ILE A 133 -2.72 4.51 -23.65
CA ILE A 133 -2.05 5.64 -24.34
C ILE A 133 -0.57 5.33 -24.55
N ASN A 134 0.10 4.83 -23.52
CA ASN A 134 1.49 4.40 -23.58
C ASN A 134 1.56 2.87 -23.53
N VAL A 135 1.43 2.25 -24.70
CA VAL A 135 1.46 0.79 -24.87
C VAL A 135 2.78 0.14 -24.42
N ASP A 136 3.82 0.95 -24.20
CA ASP A 136 5.14 0.54 -23.73
C ASP A 136 5.34 0.75 -22.22
N LEU A 137 4.34 1.32 -21.52
CA LEU A 137 4.40 1.56 -20.08
C LEU A 137 4.46 0.24 -19.33
N ARG A 138 5.57 0.03 -18.60
CA ARG A 138 5.75 -1.08 -17.66
C ARG A 138 5.29 -0.65 -16.27
N VAL A 139 4.55 -1.53 -15.59
CA VAL A 139 3.97 -1.27 -14.26
C VAL A 139 4.32 -2.41 -13.33
N LEU A 140 4.83 -2.09 -12.14
CA LEU A 140 5.06 -3.04 -11.06
C LEU A 140 4.20 -2.67 -9.86
N SER A 141 3.31 -3.57 -9.45
CA SER A 141 2.59 -3.51 -8.18
C SER A 141 3.31 -4.39 -7.16
N ALA A 142 3.96 -3.77 -6.17
CA ALA A 142 4.64 -4.44 -5.08
C ALA A 142 3.75 -4.47 -3.83
N ASN A 143 3.45 -5.67 -3.31
CA ASN A 143 2.47 -5.86 -2.25
C ASN A 143 3.08 -6.65 -1.08
N GLY A 144 2.82 -6.22 0.15
CA GLY A 144 3.13 -7.00 1.35
C GLY A 144 2.06 -8.07 1.61
N PHE A 145 2.47 -9.30 1.93
CA PHE A 145 1.54 -10.36 2.31
C PHE A 145 0.82 -10.10 3.65
N TYR A 146 1.49 -9.41 4.58
CA TYR A 146 0.98 -9.17 5.94
C TYR A 146 0.43 -7.75 6.13
N ASP A 147 0.12 -7.08 5.02
CA ASP A 147 -0.46 -5.73 5.00
C ASP A 147 -1.99 -5.79 5.15
N PHE A 148 -2.50 -5.24 6.25
CA PHE A 148 -3.94 -5.09 6.48
C PHE A 148 -4.48 -3.71 6.08
N VAL A 149 -3.60 -2.71 5.93
CA VAL A 149 -3.97 -1.34 5.50
C VAL A 149 -4.39 -1.36 4.03
N THR A 150 -3.60 -2.04 3.19
CA THR A 150 -3.93 -2.29 1.78
C THR A 150 -3.82 -3.78 1.46
N PRO A 151 -4.84 -4.59 1.81
CA PRO A 151 -4.79 -6.04 1.63
C PRO A 151 -4.47 -6.43 0.19
N CYS A 152 -3.37 -7.14 -0.01
CA CYS A 152 -2.77 -7.39 -1.33
C CYS A 152 -3.76 -8.02 -2.34
N TYR A 153 -4.68 -8.87 -1.90
CA TYR A 153 -5.67 -9.49 -2.78
C TYR A 153 -6.74 -8.52 -3.28
N ARG A 154 -7.04 -7.44 -2.52
CA ARG A 154 -7.94 -6.38 -3.01
C ARG A 154 -7.31 -5.67 -4.21
N THR A 155 -6.02 -5.33 -4.11
CA THR A 155 -5.23 -4.79 -5.23
C THR A 155 -5.27 -5.70 -6.46
N VAL A 156 -5.14 -7.02 -6.27
CA VAL A 156 -5.26 -7.99 -7.39
C VAL A 156 -6.61 -7.89 -8.07
N LEU A 157 -7.70 -7.85 -7.30
CA LEU A 157 -9.05 -7.77 -7.85
C LEU A 157 -9.26 -6.46 -8.62
N ASP A 158 -8.82 -5.33 -8.06
CA ASP A 158 -8.95 -4.02 -8.71
C ASP A 158 -8.14 -3.97 -10.03
N LEU A 159 -6.91 -4.50 -10.03
CA LEU A 159 -6.07 -4.58 -11.23
C LEU A 159 -6.57 -5.59 -12.27
N GLN A 160 -7.18 -6.70 -11.84
CA GLN A 160 -7.80 -7.66 -12.74
C GLN A 160 -9.04 -7.05 -13.42
N GLN A 161 -9.85 -6.31 -12.68
CA GLN A 161 -11.08 -5.67 -13.16
C GLN A 161 -10.86 -4.37 -13.95
N MET A 162 -9.62 -3.88 -13.98
CA MET A 162 -9.23 -2.72 -14.77
C MET A 162 -9.71 -2.83 -16.24
N PRO A 163 -10.33 -1.78 -16.81
CA PRO A 163 -10.91 -1.79 -18.16
C PRO A 163 -9.85 -1.67 -19.27
N LEU A 164 -8.95 -2.64 -19.33
CA LEU A 164 -7.91 -2.75 -20.35
C LEU A 164 -8.00 -4.12 -21.02
N GLU A 165 -8.68 -4.23 -22.16
CA GLU A 165 -8.94 -5.51 -22.83
C GLU A 165 -7.73 -6.03 -23.62
N ASN A 166 -6.85 -5.14 -24.08
CA ASN A 166 -5.71 -5.50 -24.91
C ASN A 166 -4.68 -6.32 -24.09
N ALA A 167 -4.61 -7.62 -24.35
CA ALA A 167 -3.71 -8.54 -23.65
C ALA A 167 -2.23 -8.20 -23.81
N ASP A 168 -1.82 -7.66 -24.97
CA ASP A 168 -0.44 -7.25 -25.22
C ASP A 168 0.00 -6.06 -24.37
N VAL A 169 -0.90 -5.13 -24.09
CA VAL A 169 -0.61 -4.03 -23.15
C VAL A 169 -0.70 -4.52 -21.71
N ARG A 170 -1.70 -5.36 -21.38
CA ARG A 170 -1.86 -5.92 -20.02
C ARG A 170 -0.63 -6.68 -19.53
N LYS A 171 0.12 -7.34 -20.42
CA LYS A 171 1.35 -8.08 -20.04
C LYS A 171 2.44 -7.20 -19.42
N ASN A 172 2.33 -5.87 -19.58
CA ASN A 172 3.26 -4.93 -18.99
C ASN A 172 2.98 -4.66 -17.50
N LEU A 173 1.84 -5.12 -16.96
CA LEU A 173 1.52 -5.07 -15.54
C LEU A 173 2.04 -6.32 -14.83
N THR A 174 2.97 -6.14 -13.92
CA THR A 174 3.50 -7.19 -13.05
C THR A 174 3.00 -6.97 -11.63
N ILE A 175 2.44 -8.01 -11.01
CA ILE A 175 2.07 -8.02 -9.59
C ILE A 175 3.05 -8.92 -8.85
N ARG A 176 3.62 -8.42 -7.76
CA ARG A 176 4.57 -9.12 -6.89
C ARG A 176 4.11 -9.06 -5.44
N PHE A 177 4.38 -10.14 -4.72
CA PHE A 177 4.06 -10.28 -3.32
C PHE A 177 5.32 -10.61 -2.54
N TYR A 178 5.50 -9.89 -1.45
CA TYR A 178 6.68 -9.99 -0.60
C TYR A 178 6.26 -10.46 0.80
N PRO A 179 7.03 -11.37 1.44
CA PRO A 179 6.82 -11.78 2.84
C PRO A 179 7.07 -10.65 3.86
N SER A 180 6.37 -9.53 3.70
CA SER A 180 6.47 -8.31 4.51
C SER A 180 5.09 -7.69 4.72
N GLY A 181 5.01 -6.68 5.58
CA GLY A 181 3.87 -5.78 5.69
C GLY A 181 3.84 -4.68 4.62
N HIS A 182 3.05 -3.65 4.87
CA HIS A 182 2.78 -2.46 4.05
C HIS A 182 4.07 -1.80 3.53
N MET A 183 5.02 -1.56 4.42
CA MET A 183 6.36 -1.09 4.07
C MET A 183 7.25 -2.28 3.71
N VAL A 184 7.11 -2.81 2.49
CA VAL A 184 7.83 -4.01 2.00
C VAL A 184 9.32 -3.98 2.28
N TYR A 185 9.93 -2.80 2.20
CA TYR A 185 11.36 -2.59 2.38
C TYR A 185 11.84 -2.70 3.84
N LEU A 186 10.96 -2.83 4.83
CA LEU A 186 11.39 -3.03 6.22
C LEU A 186 11.97 -4.43 6.46
N ASP A 187 11.42 -5.43 5.79
CA ASP A 187 11.94 -6.79 5.81
C ASP A 187 13.18 -6.93 4.91
N GLY A 188 14.25 -7.56 5.42
CA GLY A 188 15.56 -7.58 4.75
C GLY A 188 15.59 -8.36 3.43
N ASP A 189 14.99 -9.55 3.42
CA ASP A 189 14.92 -10.40 2.25
C ASP A 189 13.94 -9.82 1.22
N SER A 190 12.79 -9.33 1.69
CA SER A 190 11.80 -8.64 0.86
C SER A 190 12.36 -7.37 0.22
N ARG A 191 13.15 -6.57 0.95
CA ARG A 191 13.84 -5.39 0.41
C ARG A 191 14.84 -5.78 -0.69
N THR A 192 15.57 -6.88 -0.50
CA THR A 192 16.53 -7.38 -1.50
C THR A 192 15.80 -7.86 -2.75
N ALA A 193 14.71 -8.61 -2.59
CA ALA A 193 13.85 -9.04 -3.69
C ALA A 193 13.22 -7.85 -4.44
N LEU A 194 12.68 -6.87 -3.71
CA LEU A 194 12.09 -5.67 -4.29
C LEU A 194 13.10 -4.88 -5.12
N LYS A 195 14.32 -4.71 -4.61
CA LYS A 195 15.40 -4.07 -5.35
C LYS A 195 15.69 -4.79 -6.67
N LYS A 196 15.73 -6.13 -6.64
CA LYS A 196 15.96 -6.95 -7.83
C LYS A 196 14.83 -6.75 -8.85
N ASP A 197 13.58 -6.86 -8.43
CA ASP A 197 12.41 -6.70 -9.31
C ASP A 197 12.34 -5.28 -9.91
N MET A 198 12.72 -4.25 -9.14
CA MET A 198 12.84 -2.88 -9.66
C MET A 198 13.96 -2.75 -10.70
N ALA A 199 15.12 -3.38 -10.48
CA ALA A 199 16.20 -3.37 -11.46
C ALA A 199 15.76 -4.06 -12.76
N GLU A 200 15.09 -5.21 -12.68
CA GLU A 200 14.53 -5.91 -13.84
C GLU A 200 13.50 -5.06 -14.58
N LEU A 201 12.64 -4.33 -13.87
CA LEU A 201 11.68 -3.39 -14.46
C LEU A 201 12.39 -2.29 -15.26
N TYR A 202 13.42 -1.67 -14.67
CA TYR A 202 14.18 -0.60 -15.32
C TYR A 202 14.97 -1.11 -16.52
N ASP A 203 15.61 -2.27 -16.40
CA ASP A 203 16.34 -2.89 -17.50
C ASP A 203 15.39 -3.21 -18.65
N ALA A 204 14.24 -3.83 -18.39
CA ALA A 204 13.24 -4.13 -19.40
C ALA A 204 12.68 -2.86 -20.08
N ALA A 205 12.46 -1.78 -19.33
CA ALA A 205 11.96 -0.53 -19.88
C ALA A 205 12.99 0.23 -20.73
N THR A 206 14.29 0.13 -20.38
CA THR A 206 15.36 0.91 -21.04
C THR A 206 16.03 0.16 -22.20
N HIS A 207 15.99 -1.16 -22.20
CA HIS A 207 16.59 -1.99 -23.26
C HIS A 207 15.59 -2.39 -24.37
N ASP A 208 14.32 -2.01 -24.25
CA ASP A 208 13.32 -2.18 -25.31
C ASP A 208 13.54 -1.11 -26.39
N THR A 209 14.47 -1.38 -27.31
CA THR A 209 14.90 -0.40 -28.32
C THR A 209 13.77 0.05 -29.24
N GLU A 210 12.79 -0.82 -29.51
CA GLU A 210 11.63 -0.47 -30.33
C GLU A 210 10.71 0.50 -29.59
N ALA A 211 10.39 0.21 -28.32
CA ALA A 211 9.62 1.12 -27.47
C ALA A 211 10.31 2.47 -27.31
N VAL A 212 11.61 2.47 -27.00
CA VAL A 212 12.41 3.70 -26.86
C VAL A 212 12.38 4.51 -28.16
N SER A 213 12.56 3.87 -29.32
CA SER A 213 12.48 4.55 -30.61
C SER A 213 11.11 5.17 -30.85
N ARG A 214 10.00 4.44 -30.57
CA ARG A 214 8.63 4.99 -30.71
C ARG A 214 8.43 6.23 -29.84
N ILE A 215 8.85 6.17 -28.58
CA ILE A 215 8.72 7.28 -27.62
C ILE A 215 9.49 8.51 -28.11
N LEU A 216 10.74 8.33 -28.55
CA LEU A 216 11.57 9.43 -29.05
C LEU A 216 10.97 10.07 -30.32
N THR A 217 10.44 9.26 -31.25
CA THR A 217 9.76 9.77 -32.45
C THR A 217 8.52 10.59 -32.07
N LEU A 218 7.70 10.11 -31.13
CA LEU A 218 6.49 10.83 -30.66
C LEU A 218 6.83 12.15 -29.96
N GLN A 219 7.98 12.23 -29.28
CA GLN A 219 8.46 13.47 -28.64
C GLN A 219 8.92 14.49 -29.70
N GLN A 220 9.59 14.02 -30.75
CA GLN A 220 10.06 14.88 -31.85
C GLN A 220 8.94 15.41 -32.73
N SER A 221 7.86 14.64 -32.93
CA SER A 221 6.72 15.05 -33.76
C SER A 221 5.79 16.09 -33.12
N LYS A 222 6.07 16.51 -31.88
CA LYS A 222 5.30 17.52 -31.13
C LYS A 222 5.97 18.89 -31.06
N GLY A 223 7.10 19.08 -31.75
CA GLY A 223 7.75 20.39 -31.97
C GLY A 223 7.44 20.92 -33.36
#